data_AF-A0A3D8TTK9-F1
#
_entry.id   AF-A0A3D8TTK9-F1
#
_cell.length_a   1.000
_cell.length_b   1.000
_cell.length_c   1.000
_cell.angle_alpha   90.00
_cell.angle_beta   90.00
_cell.angle_gamma   90.00
#
_symmetry.space_group_name_H-M   'P 1'
#
loop_
_entity.id
_entity.type
_entity.pdbx_description
1 polymer ?
#
loop_
_entity_poly.entity_id
_entity_poly.type
_entity_poly.pdbx_seq_one_letter_code
_entity_poly.pdbx_strand_id
1 'polypeptide(L)'
;MKFVLRVLVLLVICLFIGYNTDLFFEKTAEKNEAYDKVEQKNIPTEAKKANETSDRLPTNDESLGTFVNQDFSKVKEKFGDPIRVDKTPYGYDNYVYNQPNTSYMLVGVRNHKVQTVYALGQDLNLKPYQIGMSVEKVFTNAKLQSEIAFYYENNFYRFELSENDLNMRPVVSLGSGVYAQLNFDKIEGKLTSVRYLNKLSFIKMHPYELNYQGKIYKENVSDALWNQVDKAADLEVLEITNVLRERYGAEPVADEQNVAKVAYGHSVDMAENKYFSHDSPTYGSLGDRLKDGNVNYTKAGENIAYNYIDAGAAVEGWLNSPGHRKNLLEKTYTYMGSGTFRKYYTQNFVTK
;
A
#
# COMPACT_ATOMS: atom_id res chain seq x y z
N MET A 1 -35.94 -41.03 18.84
CA MET A 1 -35.90 -40.20 17.60
C MET A 1 -35.70 -38.70 17.87
N LYS A 2 -36.49 -38.04 18.72
CA LYS A 2 -36.38 -36.58 18.98
C LYS A 2 -35.07 -36.12 19.63
N PHE A 3 -34.43 -36.95 20.46
CA PHE A 3 -33.16 -36.64 21.12
C PHE A 3 -31.97 -36.63 20.13
N VAL A 4 -31.87 -37.67 19.29
CA VAL A 4 -30.83 -37.79 18.26
C VAL A 4 -30.90 -36.63 17.25
N LEU A 5 -32.10 -36.23 16.85
CA LEU A 5 -32.30 -35.10 15.94
C LEU A 5 -31.82 -33.76 16.54
N ARG A 6 -32.03 -33.52 17.84
CA ARG A 6 -31.54 -32.30 18.51
C ARG A 6 -30.03 -32.25 18.61
N VAL A 7 -29.39 -33.38 18.89
CA VAL A 7 -27.92 -33.48 18.92
C VAL A 7 -27.33 -33.25 17.53
N LEU A 8 -27.96 -33.79 16.48
CA LEU A 8 -27.52 -33.59 15.10
C LEU A 8 -27.64 -32.13 14.66
N VAL A 9 -28.72 -31.44 15.01
CA VAL A 9 -28.90 -30.01 14.70
C VAL A 9 -27.87 -29.15 15.43
N LEU A 10 -27.59 -29.44 16.71
CA LEU A 10 -26.53 -28.75 17.44
C LEU A 10 -25.15 -29.01 16.86
N LEU A 11 -24.86 -30.24 16.41
CA LEU A 11 -23.62 -30.57 15.73
C LEU A 11 -23.47 -29.83 14.40
N VAL A 12 -24.54 -29.73 13.61
CA VAL A 12 -24.54 -28.96 12.35
C VAL A 12 -24.39 -27.47 12.64
N ILE A 13 -25.02 -26.92 13.68
CA ILE A 13 -24.83 -25.53 14.09
C ILE A 13 -23.40 -25.30 14.58
N CYS A 14 -22.82 -26.20 15.39
CA CYS A 14 -21.44 -26.08 15.85
C CYS A 14 -20.42 -26.28 14.72
N LEU A 15 -20.68 -27.16 13.75
CA LEU A 15 -19.87 -27.33 12.55
C LEU A 15 -20.03 -26.12 11.62
N PHE A 16 -21.22 -25.55 11.50
CA PHE A 16 -21.46 -24.34 10.74
C PHE A 16 -20.78 -23.14 11.41
N ILE A 17 -20.92 -22.98 12.73
CA ILE A 17 -20.21 -21.94 13.49
C ILE A 17 -18.71 -22.18 13.39
N GLY A 18 -18.20 -23.39 13.58
CA GLY A 18 -16.78 -23.74 13.48
C GLY A 18 -16.19 -23.47 12.09
N TYR A 19 -16.86 -23.94 11.05
CA TYR A 19 -16.48 -23.72 9.65
C TYR A 19 -16.54 -22.24 9.26
N ASN A 20 -17.52 -21.50 9.79
CA ASN A 20 -17.61 -20.06 9.58
C ASN A 20 -16.60 -19.31 10.46
N THR A 21 -16.29 -19.73 11.69
CA THR A 21 -15.28 -19.07 12.53
C THR A 21 -13.90 -19.17 11.92
N ASP A 22 -13.56 -20.26 11.23
CA ASP A 22 -12.30 -20.36 10.48
C ASP A 22 -12.28 -19.42 9.24
N LEU A 23 -13.45 -19.12 8.66
CA LEU A 23 -13.62 -18.11 7.60
C LEU A 23 -13.73 -16.67 8.14
N PHE A 24 -14.08 -16.46 9.41
CA PHE A 24 -14.31 -15.15 10.04
C PHE A 24 -13.18 -14.71 11.00
N PHE A 25 -12.33 -15.63 11.43
CA PHE A 25 -11.15 -15.42 12.30
C PHE A 25 -9.88 -15.99 11.66
N GLU A 26 -9.77 -15.99 10.34
CA GLU A 26 -8.47 -16.07 9.73
C GLU A 26 -7.69 -14.85 10.25
N LYS A 27 -6.70 -15.10 11.13
CA LYS A 27 -5.66 -14.13 11.50
C LYS A 27 -4.84 -13.87 10.25
N THR A 28 -5.45 -13.20 9.28
CA THR A 28 -4.82 -12.86 8.02
C THR A 28 -3.65 -11.95 8.37
N ALA A 29 -2.46 -12.35 7.97
CA ALA A 29 -1.28 -11.49 8.05
C ALA A 29 -0.94 -11.13 6.60
N GLU A 30 -0.92 -9.84 6.28
CA GLU A 30 -0.81 -9.41 4.90
C GLU A 30 0.67 -9.39 4.46
N LYS A 31 1.08 -10.33 3.60
CA LYS A 31 2.44 -10.41 3.06
C LYS A 31 2.47 -10.09 1.57
N ASN A 32 3.31 -9.14 1.18
CA ASN A 32 3.59 -8.90 -0.24
C ASN A 32 4.69 -9.84 -0.76
N GLU A 33 4.36 -10.69 -1.74
CA GLU A 33 5.29 -11.66 -2.33
C GLU A 33 6.14 -11.11 -3.48
N ALA A 34 5.77 -9.99 -4.08
CA ALA A 34 6.43 -9.47 -5.29
C ALA A 34 7.93 -9.21 -5.06
N TYR A 35 8.28 -8.71 -3.87
CA TYR A 35 9.67 -8.40 -3.52
C TYR A 35 10.53 -9.65 -3.31
N ASP A 36 9.92 -10.80 -2.98
CA ASP A 36 10.62 -12.08 -2.83
C ASP A 36 10.92 -12.74 -4.19
N LYS A 37 10.24 -12.30 -5.27
CA LYS A 37 10.32 -12.86 -6.63
C LYS A 37 11.07 -11.91 -7.58
N VAL A 38 12.28 -11.54 -7.20
CA VAL A 38 13.19 -10.73 -8.03
C VAL A 38 14.36 -11.59 -8.48
N GLU A 39 14.44 -11.88 -9.78
CA GLU A 39 15.41 -12.82 -10.34
C GLU A 39 16.21 -12.22 -11.50
N GLN A 40 17.53 -12.38 -11.44
CA GLN A 40 18.41 -12.08 -12.57
C GLN A 40 18.42 -13.30 -13.51
N LYS A 41 17.97 -13.11 -14.76
CA LYS A 41 17.90 -14.18 -15.75
C LYS A 41 18.70 -13.84 -17.00
N ASN A 42 19.24 -14.87 -17.65
CA ASN A 42 19.73 -14.74 -19.01
C ASN A 42 18.53 -14.83 -19.96
N ILE A 43 18.01 -13.68 -20.39
CA ILE A 43 16.81 -13.62 -21.23
C ILE A 43 17.27 -13.66 -22.69
N PRO A 44 16.83 -14.63 -23.51
CA PRO A 44 17.19 -14.68 -24.93
C PRO A 44 16.82 -13.38 -25.64
N THR A 45 17.68 -12.91 -26.55
CA THR A 45 17.47 -11.63 -27.27
C THR A 45 16.10 -11.56 -27.95
N GLU A 46 15.63 -12.67 -28.51
CA GLU A 46 14.31 -12.80 -29.17
C GLU A 46 13.12 -12.62 -28.21
N ALA A 47 13.32 -12.90 -26.92
CA ALA A 47 12.34 -12.74 -25.86
C ALA A 47 12.37 -11.36 -25.19
N LYS A 48 13.37 -10.50 -25.51
CA LYS A 48 13.46 -9.13 -24.97
C LYS A 48 12.64 -8.14 -25.81
N LYS A 49 11.32 -8.28 -25.77
CA LYS A 49 10.40 -7.36 -26.44
C LYS A 49 9.89 -6.34 -25.44
N ALA A 50 10.26 -5.08 -25.63
CA ALA A 50 9.63 -3.99 -24.88
C ALA A 50 8.20 -3.82 -25.36
N ASN A 51 7.26 -3.60 -24.43
CA ASN A 51 5.84 -3.42 -24.73
C ASN A 51 5.32 -2.05 -24.27
N GLU A 52 6.23 -1.07 -24.22
CA GLU A 52 5.91 0.32 -23.91
C GLU A 52 5.07 0.93 -25.04
N THR A 53 4.08 1.73 -24.66
CA THR A 53 3.34 2.54 -25.63
C THR A 53 4.19 3.71 -26.08
N SER A 54 4.31 3.93 -27.39
CA SER A 54 4.98 5.11 -27.96
C SER A 54 4.14 6.39 -27.86
N ASP A 55 2.87 6.26 -27.50
CA ASP A 55 1.95 7.39 -27.35
C ASP A 55 2.49 8.39 -26.33
N ARG A 56 2.26 9.68 -26.54
CA ARG A 56 2.65 10.70 -25.56
C ARG A 56 1.44 11.02 -24.69
N LEU A 57 1.66 11.13 -23.38
CA LEU A 57 0.71 11.78 -22.48
C LEU A 57 0.25 13.11 -23.10
N PRO A 58 -1.07 13.39 -23.13
CA PRO A 58 -1.55 14.70 -23.51
C PRO A 58 -0.89 15.75 -22.62
N THR A 59 -0.15 16.69 -23.19
CA THR A 59 0.58 17.70 -22.41
C THR A 59 -0.32 18.79 -21.83
N ASN A 60 -1.59 18.82 -22.23
CA ASN A 60 -2.49 19.95 -22.04
C ASN A 60 -3.64 19.67 -21.05
N ASP A 61 -3.70 18.48 -20.44
CA ASP A 61 -4.82 18.10 -19.58
C ASP A 61 -4.56 18.33 -18.09
N GLU A 62 -3.37 18.81 -17.72
CA GLU A 62 -2.97 19.13 -16.34
C GLU A 62 -3.12 17.95 -15.34
N SER A 63 -3.17 16.72 -15.86
CA SER A 63 -3.27 15.49 -15.07
C SER A 63 -2.02 15.29 -14.22
N LEU A 64 -2.15 14.73 -13.01
CA LEU A 64 -0.99 14.53 -12.13
C LEU A 64 0.13 13.70 -12.77
N GLY A 65 -0.22 12.79 -13.68
CA GLY A 65 0.74 12.01 -14.45
C GLY A 65 1.68 12.86 -15.32
N THR A 66 1.26 14.06 -15.75
CA THR A 66 2.08 14.94 -16.60
C THR A 66 3.22 15.62 -15.84
N PHE A 67 3.17 15.65 -14.49
CA PHE A 67 4.26 16.18 -13.68
C PHE A 67 5.43 15.20 -13.54
N VAL A 68 5.24 13.91 -13.80
CA VAL A 68 6.33 12.92 -13.74
C VAL A 68 7.42 13.29 -14.76
N ASN A 69 8.67 13.21 -14.32
CA ASN A 69 9.89 13.67 -15.02
C ASN A 69 10.03 15.19 -15.19
N GLN A 70 9.04 15.99 -14.80
CA GLN A 70 9.14 17.45 -14.80
C GLN A 70 9.89 17.96 -13.57
N ASP A 71 10.26 19.24 -13.62
CA ASP A 71 10.80 19.95 -12.47
C ASP A 71 9.75 20.13 -11.38
N PHE A 72 10.13 19.90 -10.13
CA PHE A 72 9.24 20.00 -8.96
C PHE A 72 8.68 21.41 -8.76
N SER A 73 9.36 22.46 -9.26
CA SER A 73 8.82 23.83 -9.25
C SER A 73 7.44 23.94 -9.89
N LYS A 74 7.16 23.16 -10.95
CA LYS A 74 5.84 23.16 -11.60
C LYS A 74 4.73 22.59 -10.71
N VAL A 75 5.07 21.62 -9.86
CA VAL A 75 4.13 21.09 -8.87
C VAL A 75 3.84 22.18 -7.83
N LYS A 76 4.88 22.86 -7.33
CA LYS A 76 4.71 23.94 -6.35
C LYS A 76 3.95 25.14 -6.89
N GLU A 77 4.15 25.49 -8.15
CA GLU A 77 3.38 26.55 -8.82
C GLU A 77 1.88 26.26 -8.79
N LYS A 78 1.50 24.98 -8.96
CA LYS A 78 0.10 24.55 -8.99
C LYS A 78 -0.49 24.30 -7.61
N PHE A 79 0.26 23.69 -6.70
CA PHE A 79 -0.27 23.14 -5.44
C PHE A 79 0.25 23.87 -4.19
N GLY A 80 1.14 24.84 -4.35
CA GLY A 80 1.81 25.52 -3.24
C GLY A 80 2.95 24.70 -2.65
N ASP A 81 3.42 25.12 -1.47
CA ASP A 81 4.47 24.41 -0.76
C ASP A 81 3.93 23.14 -0.07
N PRO A 82 4.73 22.06 0.00
CA PRO A 82 4.36 20.88 0.77
C PRO A 82 4.25 21.21 2.26
N ILE A 83 3.44 20.44 2.98
CA ILE A 83 3.35 20.57 4.44
C ILE A 83 4.53 19.89 5.16
N ARG A 84 5.16 18.91 4.49
CA ARG A 84 6.19 18.02 5.05
C ARG A 84 7.03 17.40 3.93
N VAL A 85 8.26 17.02 4.28
CA VAL A 85 9.14 16.20 3.42
C VAL A 85 9.53 14.94 4.17
N ASP A 86 9.16 13.80 3.59
CA ASP A 86 9.31 12.46 4.16
C ASP A 86 10.42 11.69 3.45
N LYS A 87 11.27 11.01 4.22
CA LYS A 87 12.37 10.20 3.67
C LYS A 87 11.86 8.88 3.12
N THR A 88 12.44 8.43 2.01
CA THR A 88 12.13 7.12 1.43
C THR A 88 13.39 6.27 1.26
N PRO A 89 13.26 4.93 1.21
CA PRO A 89 14.40 4.04 0.95
C PRO A 89 14.77 3.99 -0.54
N TYR A 90 14.16 4.83 -1.40
CA TYR A 90 14.27 4.75 -2.86
C TYR A 90 15.13 5.87 -3.47
N GLY A 91 15.78 6.69 -2.64
CA GLY A 91 16.70 7.74 -3.09
C GLY A 91 15.99 8.94 -3.69
N TYR A 92 14.73 9.15 -3.32
CA TYR A 92 13.95 10.37 -3.50
C TYR A 92 13.26 10.68 -2.16
N ASP A 93 12.82 11.93 -1.96
CA ASP A 93 12.03 12.31 -0.80
C ASP A 93 10.57 12.54 -1.21
N ASN A 94 9.61 12.16 -0.36
CA ASN A 94 8.19 12.42 -0.54
C ASN A 94 7.85 13.84 -0.07
N TYR A 95 7.33 14.66 -0.96
CA TYR A 95 6.79 15.98 -0.65
C TYR A 95 5.30 15.82 -0.43
N VAL A 96 4.85 16.03 0.81
CA VAL A 96 3.51 15.67 1.27
C VAL A 96 2.54 16.83 1.14
N TYR A 97 1.39 16.56 0.54
CA TYR A 97 0.22 17.44 0.52
C TYR A 97 -0.91 16.65 1.17
N ASN A 98 -1.34 17.03 2.38
CA ASN A 98 -2.14 16.15 3.23
C ASN A 98 -3.58 16.63 3.46
N GLN A 99 -4.15 17.46 2.60
CA GLN A 99 -5.56 17.88 2.75
C GLN A 99 -6.46 16.64 2.57
N PRO A 100 -7.12 16.15 3.64
CA PRO A 100 -7.86 14.90 3.58
C PRO A 100 -9.01 14.97 2.59
N ASN A 101 -9.28 13.85 1.92
CA ASN A 101 -10.29 13.68 0.86
C ASN A 101 -10.21 14.57 -0.37
N THR A 102 -9.62 15.76 -0.30
CA THR A 102 -9.55 16.70 -1.42
C THR A 102 -8.27 16.46 -2.22
N SER A 103 -7.11 16.71 -1.62
CA SER A 103 -5.84 16.75 -2.34
C SER A 103 -4.71 15.95 -1.68
N TYR A 104 -5.02 14.89 -0.93
CA TYR A 104 -3.98 14.02 -0.36
C TYR A 104 -3.12 13.39 -1.47
N MET A 105 -1.85 13.76 -1.51
CA MET A 105 -0.86 13.18 -2.43
C MET A 105 0.56 13.23 -1.87
N LEU A 106 1.39 12.29 -2.33
CA LEU A 106 2.82 12.21 -2.06
C LEU A 106 3.57 12.40 -3.37
N VAL A 107 4.42 13.42 -3.46
CA VAL A 107 5.21 13.73 -4.66
C VAL A 107 6.66 13.35 -4.40
N GLY A 108 7.11 12.24 -4.99
CA GLY A 108 8.48 11.77 -4.84
C GLY A 108 9.45 12.55 -5.73
N VAL A 109 10.42 13.26 -5.14
CA VAL A 109 11.33 14.15 -5.86
C VAL A 109 12.78 13.72 -5.67
N ARG A 110 13.52 13.64 -6.78
CA ARG A 110 14.97 13.40 -6.81
C ARG A 110 15.64 14.41 -7.72
N ASN A 111 16.68 15.07 -7.22
CA ASN A 111 17.45 16.07 -7.98
C ASN A 111 16.53 17.10 -8.68
N HIS A 112 15.58 17.67 -7.92
CA HIS A 112 14.56 18.60 -8.39
C HIS A 112 13.55 18.06 -9.42
N LYS A 113 13.62 16.77 -9.80
CA LYS A 113 12.68 16.15 -10.73
C LYS A 113 11.71 15.21 -10.03
N VAL A 114 10.44 15.30 -10.42
CA VAL A 114 9.38 14.39 -9.96
C VAL A 114 9.63 12.99 -10.53
N GLN A 115 9.72 11.99 -9.65
CA GLN A 115 9.93 10.59 -10.00
C GLN A 115 8.63 9.79 -9.92
N THR A 116 7.81 10.09 -8.92
CA THR A 116 6.53 9.43 -8.66
C THR A 116 5.53 10.40 -8.04
N VAL A 117 4.25 10.14 -8.25
CA VAL A 117 3.14 10.82 -7.56
C VAL A 117 2.15 9.76 -7.10
N TYR A 118 1.96 9.60 -5.80
CA TYR A 118 0.86 8.82 -5.23
C TYR A 118 -0.31 9.76 -4.92
N ALA A 119 -1.46 9.52 -5.53
CA ALA A 119 -2.64 10.38 -5.44
C ALA A 119 -3.81 9.60 -4.83
N LEU A 120 -4.31 10.12 -3.70
CA LEU A 120 -5.42 9.52 -2.95
C LEU A 120 -6.63 10.47 -2.88
N GLY A 121 -6.42 11.79 -2.90
CA GLY A 121 -7.48 12.81 -2.85
C GLY A 121 -8.45 12.75 -4.05
N GLN A 122 -9.73 13.00 -3.80
CA GLN A 122 -10.80 12.92 -4.80
C GLN A 122 -10.86 14.11 -5.76
N ASP A 123 -10.33 15.27 -5.35
CA ASP A 123 -10.35 16.51 -6.16
C ASP A 123 -9.10 16.62 -7.06
N LEU A 124 -8.19 15.66 -6.99
CA LEU A 124 -6.99 15.62 -7.83
C LEU A 124 -7.37 15.30 -9.28
N ASN A 125 -6.74 16.02 -10.22
CA ASN A 125 -6.92 15.75 -11.64
C ASN A 125 -6.11 14.52 -12.06
N LEU A 126 -6.80 13.39 -12.26
CA LEU A 126 -6.21 12.09 -12.59
C LEU A 126 -6.56 11.59 -14.00
N LYS A 127 -7.04 12.50 -14.88
CA LYS A 127 -7.54 12.14 -16.21
C LYS A 127 -6.62 11.15 -16.93
N PRO A 128 -7.18 10.13 -17.60
CA PRO A 128 -8.62 9.87 -17.79
C PRO A 128 -9.33 9.21 -16.59
N TYR A 129 -8.60 8.96 -15.49
CA TYR A 129 -9.12 8.29 -14.29
C TYR A 129 -9.69 9.28 -13.28
N GLN A 130 -10.41 8.76 -12.30
CA GLN A 130 -10.97 9.51 -11.17
C GLN A 130 -11.11 8.58 -9.98
N ILE A 131 -10.79 9.06 -8.78
CA ILE A 131 -11.06 8.31 -7.54
C ILE A 131 -12.56 7.98 -7.46
N GLY A 132 -12.89 6.74 -7.08
CA GLY A 132 -14.27 6.22 -7.09
C GLY A 132 -14.77 5.72 -8.46
N MET A 133 -13.96 5.79 -9.52
CA MET A 133 -14.29 5.18 -10.80
C MET A 133 -14.42 3.66 -10.65
N SER A 134 -15.46 3.07 -11.25
CA SER A 134 -15.67 1.62 -11.22
C SER A 134 -14.61 0.89 -12.05
N VAL A 135 -14.19 -0.29 -11.59
CA VAL A 135 -13.24 -1.17 -12.29
C VAL A 135 -13.63 -1.43 -13.75
N GLU A 136 -14.92 -1.65 -14.03
CA GLU A 136 -15.46 -1.86 -15.38
C GLU A 136 -15.15 -0.69 -16.33
N LYS A 137 -15.33 0.55 -15.85
CA LYS A 137 -15.06 1.77 -16.63
C LYS A 137 -13.58 1.93 -16.92
N VAL A 138 -12.72 1.59 -15.96
CA VAL A 138 -11.28 1.60 -16.18
C VAL A 138 -10.93 0.56 -17.23
N PHE A 139 -11.40 -0.68 -17.08
CA PHE A 139 -11.01 -1.80 -17.93
C PHE A 139 -11.53 -1.68 -19.36
N THR A 140 -12.66 -0.99 -19.55
CA THR A 140 -13.20 -0.69 -20.89
C THR A 140 -12.28 0.23 -21.70
N ASN A 141 -11.54 1.12 -21.04
CA ASN A 141 -10.77 2.18 -21.70
C ASN A 141 -9.25 2.00 -21.55
N ALA A 142 -8.81 1.23 -20.56
CA ALA A 142 -7.42 0.99 -20.26
C ALA A 142 -6.90 -0.22 -21.04
N LYS A 143 -5.75 -0.06 -21.71
CA LYS A 143 -4.98 -1.18 -22.24
C LYS A 143 -4.18 -1.80 -21.09
N LEU A 144 -4.84 -2.65 -20.30
CA LEU A 144 -4.19 -3.35 -19.20
C LEU A 144 -3.14 -4.31 -19.74
N GLN A 145 -2.01 -4.38 -19.03
CA GLN A 145 -0.89 -5.24 -19.39
C GLN A 145 -0.63 -6.20 -18.22
N SER A 146 -0.62 -7.50 -18.49
CA SER A 146 -0.18 -8.53 -17.54
C SER A 146 1.34 -8.60 -17.41
N GLU A 147 2.05 -7.91 -18.32
CA GLU A 147 3.50 -7.84 -18.37
C GLU A 147 3.92 -6.41 -18.72
N ILE A 148 4.92 -5.87 -18.04
CA ILE A 148 5.57 -4.61 -18.39
C ILE A 148 7.05 -4.87 -18.65
N ALA A 149 7.51 -4.64 -19.88
CA ALA A 149 8.87 -4.89 -20.29
C ALA A 149 9.50 -3.65 -20.92
N PHE A 150 10.68 -3.26 -20.42
CA PHE A 150 11.39 -2.09 -20.93
C PHE A 150 12.90 -2.11 -20.72
N TYR A 151 13.58 -1.26 -21.50
CA TYR A 151 14.99 -0.96 -21.33
C TYR A 151 15.21 0.31 -20.50
N TYR A 152 16.26 0.29 -19.67
CA TYR A 152 16.76 1.45 -18.93
C TYR A 152 18.29 1.37 -18.81
N GLU A 153 18.99 2.39 -19.34
CA GLU A 153 20.48 2.46 -19.36
C GLU A 153 21.16 1.15 -19.84
N ASN A 154 20.69 0.60 -20.96
CA ASN A 154 21.14 -0.68 -21.55
C ASN A 154 20.82 -1.96 -20.75
N ASN A 155 20.07 -1.87 -19.66
CA ASN A 155 19.57 -3.01 -18.91
C ASN A 155 18.12 -3.31 -19.31
N PHE A 156 17.71 -4.56 -19.22
CA PHE A 156 16.35 -5.00 -19.55
C PHE A 156 15.60 -5.46 -18.29
N TYR A 157 14.35 -5.06 -18.17
CA TYR A 157 13.46 -5.38 -17.05
C TYR A 157 12.13 -5.88 -17.60
N ARG A 158 11.62 -6.95 -16.99
CA ARG A 158 10.29 -7.50 -17.26
C ARG A 158 9.58 -7.74 -15.93
N PHE A 159 8.50 -7.02 -15.74
CA PHE A 159 7.61 -7.15 -14.60
C PHE A 159 6.40 -7.97 -14.99
N GLU A 160 6.05 -8.93 -14.15
CA GLU A 160 4.94 -9.86 -14.38
C GLU A 160 3.89 -9.62 -13.28
N LEU A 161 2.64 -9.38 -13.70
CA LEU A 161 1.54 -9.12 -12.79
C LEU A 161 0.77 -10.42 -12.57
N SER A 162 0.56 -10.79 -11.31
CA SER A 162 -0.33 -11.90 -10.95
C SER A 162 -1.80 -11.57 -11.24
N GLU A 163 -2.68 -12.56 -11.21
CA GLU A 163 -4.13 -12.31 -11.28
C GLU A 163 -4.61 -11.38 -10.15
N ASN A 164 -4.05 -11.52 -8.96
CA ASN A 164 -4.36 -10.64 -7.84
C ASN A 164 -3.90 -9.20 -8.12
N ASP A 165 -2.71 -9.01 -8.71
CA ASP A 165 -2.24 -7.68 -9.11
C ASP A 165 -3.12 -7.05 -10.19
N LEU A 166 -3.56 -7.82 -11.19
CA LEU A 166 -4.46 -7.34 -12.23
C LEU A 166 -5.81 -6.87 -11.67
N ASN A 167 -6.28 -7.50 -10.59
CA ASN A 167 -7.56 -7.15 -9.96
C ASN A 167 -7.43 -6.02 -8.93
N MET A 168 -6.33 -5.95 -8.19
CA MET A 168 -6.15 -4.96 -7.11
C MET A 168 -5.39 -3.72 -7.52
N ARG A 169 -4.39 -3.86 -8.39
CA ARG A 169 -3.43 -2.79 -8.69
C ARG A 169 -2.85 -2.92 -10.10
N PRO A 170 -3.67 -3.02 -11.16
CA PRO A 170 -3.16 -3.11 -12.51
C PRO A 170 -2.36 -1.86 -12.88
N VAL A 171 -1.51 -2.01 -13.90
CA VAL A 171 -0.69 -0.92 -14.43
C VAL A 171 -1.01 -0.65 -15.89
N VAL A 172 -0.98 0.63 -16.24
CA VAL A 172 -1.06 1.10 -17.62
C VAL A 172 0.19 1.89 -17.98
N SER A 173 0.70 1.68 -19.19
CA SER A 173 1.67 2.60 -19.77
C SER A 173 0.94 3.84 -20.26
N LEU A 174 1.42 5.01 -19.83
CA LEU A 174 0.95 6.31 -20.33
C LEU A 174 1.85 6.87 -21.43
N GLY A 175 2.93 6.15 -21.74
CA GLY A 175 3.94 6.57 -22.67
C GLY A 175 4.99 7.52 -22.07
N SER A 176 5.98 7.88 -22.88
CA SER A 176 7.17 8.65 -22.44
C SER A 176 7.89 8.05 -21.21
N GLY A 177 7.78 6.72 -21.01
CA GLY A 177 8.35 6.02 -19.85
C GLY A 177 7.65 6.32 -18.52
N VAL A 178 6.38 6.75 -18.56
CA VAL A 178 5.51 6.97 -17.40
C VAL A 178 4.45 5.87 -17.35
N TYR A 179 4.20 5.39 -16.14
CA TYR A 179 3.22 4.35 -15.83
C TYR A 179 2.24 4.86 -14.79
N ALA A 180 0.99 4.43 -14.85
CA ALA A 180 0.02 4.59 -13.77
C ALA A 180 -0.35 3.21 -13.21
N GLN A 181 -0.05 3.00 -11.94
CA GLN A 181 -0.60 1.91 -11.15
C GLN A 181 -1.94 2.38 -10.56
N LEU A 182 -2.99 1.61 -10.81
CA LEU A 182 -4.38 1.95 -10.49
C LEU A 182 -4.82 1.06 -9.33
N ASN A 183 -4.84 1.55 -8.09
CA ASN A 183 -5.25 0.72 -6.95
C ASN A 183 -6.77 0.72 -6.83
N PHE A 184 -7.33 -0.46 -6.60
CA PHE A 184 -8.75 -0.69 -6.42
C PHE A 184 -9.05 -1.24 -5.04
N ASP A 185 -10.18 -0.82 -4.50
CA ASP A 185 -10.95 -1.62 -3.58
C ASP A 185 -11.65 -2.72 -4.38
N LYS A 186 -11.16 -3.96 -4.27
CA LYS A 186 -11.73 -5.12 -4.97
C LYS A 186 -13.08 -5.55 -4.43
N ILE A 187 -13.41 -5.17 -3.21
CA ILE A 187 -14.69 -5.51 -2.55
C ILE A 187 -15.79 -4.61 -3.12
N GLU A 188 -15.52 -3.31 -3.30
CA GLU A 188 -16.49 -2.36 -3.87
C GLU A 188 -16.33 -2.15 -5.39
N GLY A 189 -15.23 -2.60 -5.98
CA GLY A 189 -14.90 -2.43 -7.39
C GLY A 189 -14.62 -0.97 -7.76
N LYS A 190 -13.95 -0.22 -6.87
CA LYS A 190 -13.75 1.24 -6.99
C LYS A 190 -12.27 1.60 -6.96
N LEU A 191 -11.85 2.54 -7.81
CA LEU A 191 -10.50 3.10 -7.81
C LEU A 191 -10.26 3.88 -6.52
N THR A 192 -9.28 3.50 -5.72
CA THR A 192 -8.97 4.10 -4.42
C THR A 192 -7.83 5.09 -4.51
N SER A 193 -6.79 4.78 -5.28
CA SER A 193 -5.65 5.66 -5.50
C SER A 193 -4.99 5.41 -6.86
N VAL A 194 -4.21 6.37 -7.32
CA VAL A 194 -3.38 6.24 -8.53
C VAL A 194 -1.94 6.58 -8.17
N ARG A 195 -1.01 5.72 -8.55
CA ARG A 195 0.43 5.98 -8.44
C ARG A 195 1.05 6.11 -9.81
N TYR A 196 1.52 7.31 -10.13
CA TYR A 196 2.32 7.57 -11.32
C TYR A 196 3.79 7.30 -11.05
N LEU A 197 4.48 6.62 -11.97
CA LEU A 197 5.85 6.16 -11.82
C LEU A 197 6.62 6.39 -13.12
N ASN A 198 7.83 6.93 -13.04
CA ASN A 198 8.78 6.78 -14.15
C ASN A 198 9.49 5.42 -14.09
N LYS A 199 10.21 5.06 -15.15
CA LYS A 199 10.98 3.79 -15.23
C LYS A 199 11.89 3.55 -14.03
N LEU A 200 12.59 4.58 -13.55
CA LEU A 200 13.55 4.42 -12.45
C LEU A 200 12.86 4.14 -11.12
N SER A 201 11.77 4.84 -10.80
CA SER A 201 10.95 4.54 -9.64
C SER A 201 10.31 3.17 -9.74
N PHE A 202 9.83 2.79 -10.93
CA PHE A 202 9.26 1.47 -11.17
C PHE A 202 10.28 0.35 -10.90
N ILE A 203 11.52 0.52 -11.38
CA ILE A 203 12.63 -0.39 -11.08
C ILE A 203 12.91 -0.41 -9.58
N LYS A 204 13.11 0.73 -8.93
CA LYS A 204 13.55 0.77 -7.52
C LYS A 204 12.49 0.26 -6.54
N MET A 205 11.22 0.50 -6.80
CA MET A 205 10.12 0.05 -5.93
C MET A 205 9.84 -1.44 -6.09
N HIS A 206 10.03 -2.00 -7.29
CA HIS A 206 9.69 -3.39 -7.60
C HIS A 206 8.23 -3.73 -7.23
N PRO A 207 7.23 -3.01 -7.79
CA PRO A 207 5.84 -3.18 -7.38
C PRO A 207 5.28 -4.59 -7.69
N TYR A 208 5.89 -5.30 -8.64
CA TYR A 208 5.48 -6.62 -9.13
C TYR A 208 6.70 -7.55 -9.24
N GLU A 209 6.45 -8.83 -9.53
CA GLU A 209 7.51 -9.83 -9.77
C GLU A 209 8.43 -9.34 -10.88
N LEU A 210 9.75 -9.43 -10.69
CA LEU A 210 10.74 -8.85 -11.61
C LEU A 210 11.72 -9.91 -12.12
N ASN A 211 11.77 -10.04 -13.44
CA ASN A 211 12.85 -10.68 -14.17
C ASN A 211 13.72 -9.61 -14.85
N TYR A 212 15.03 -9.60 -14.61
CA TYR A 212 15.92 -8.58 -15.21
C TYR A 212 17.22 -9.15 -15.77
N GLN A 213 17.84 -8.39 -16.67
CA GLN A 213 19.18 -8.62 -17.18
C GLN A 213 19.99 -7.32 -17.16
N GLY A 214 21.14 -7.38 -16.49
CA GLY A 214 22.05 -6.25 -16.32
C GLY A 214 22.15 -5.85 -14.85
N LYS A 215 22.17 -4.54 -14.58
CA LYS A 215 22.24 -3.96 -13.23
C LYS A 215 20.84 -3.88 -12.60
N ILE A 216 20.76 -4.05 -11.29
CA ILE A 216 19.59 -3.65 -10.50
C ILE A 216 19.88 -2.35 -9.75
N TYR A 217 18.90 -1.44 -9.71
CA TYR A 217 19.06 -0.14 -9.06
C TYR A 217 18.49 -0.25 -7.65
N LYS A 218 19.37 -0.29 -6.65
CA LYS A 218 19.01 -0.30 -5.22
C LYS A 218 19.81 0.78 -4.50
N GLU A 219 19.20 1.36 -3.48
CA GLU A 219 19.84 2.32 -2.59
C GLU A 219 20.46 1.59 -1.39
N ASN A 220 21.61 2.07 -0.95
CA ASN A 220 22.19 1.64 0.32
C ASN A 220 21.60 2.52 1.42
N VAL A 221 20.60 1.99 2.14
CA VAL A 221 19.88 2.70 3.18
C VAL A 221 20.54 2.41 4.52
N SER A 222 21.10 3.44 5.18
CA SER A 222 21.69 3.32 6.51
C SER A 222 20.61 3.17 7.59
N ASP A 223 20.96 2.65 8.77
CA ASP A 223 20.00 2.54 9.89
C ASP A 223 19.46 3.92 10.31
N ALA A 224 20.28 4.97 10.24
CA ALA A 224 19.84 6.34 10.50
C ALA A 224 18.81 6.85 9.48
N LEU A 225 18.89 6.39 8.22
CA LEU A 225 17.90 6.70 7.20
C LEU A 225 16.63 5.84 7.40
N TRP A 226 16.78 4.55 7.73
CA TRP A 226 15.64 3.69 8.07
C TRP A 226 14.81 4.27 9.22
N ASN A 227 15.43 4.77 10.28
CA ASN A 227 14.71 5.43 11.37
C ASN A 227 13.89 6.66 10.92
N GLN A 228 14.30 7.35 9.86
CA GLN A 228 13.53 8.46 9.28
C GLN A 228 12.41 7.96 8.37
N VAL A 229 12.69 6.92 7.57
CA VAL A 229 11.70 6.24 6.72
C VAL A 229 10.58 5.65 7.57
N ASP A 230 10.89 4.98 8.67
CA ASP A 230 9.92 4.34 9.55
C ASP A 230 8.98 5.36 10.20
N LYS A 231 9.54 6.48 10.68
CA LYS A 231 8.74 7.60 11.23
C LYS A 231 7.84 8.26 10.18
N ALA A 232 8.34 8.42 8.96
CA ALA A 232 7.52 8.94 7.86
C ALA A 232 6.39 7.97 7.53
N ALA A 233 6.68 6.67 7.46
CA ALA A 233 5.69 5.64 7.21
C ALA A 233 4.59 5.61 8.27
N ASP A 234 4.91 5.81 9.54
CA ASP A 234 3.90 5.86 10.61
C ASP A 234 2.90 6.99 10.45
N LEU A 235 3.37 8.17 10.03
CA LEU A 235 2.52 9.32 9.71
C LEU A 235 1.67 9.04 8.46
N GLU A 236 2.31 8.57 7.38
CA GLU A 236 1.61 8.25 6.13
C GLU A 236 0.53 7.17 6.33
N VAL A 237 0.80 6.12 7.14
CA VAL A 237 -0.17 5.05 7.45
C VAL A 237 -1.40 5.62 8.15
N LEU A 238 -1.24 6.49 9.15
CA LEU A 238 -2.35 7.14 9.84
C LEU A 238 -3.15 8.05 8.90
N GLU A 239 -2.48 8.91 8.15
CA GLU A 239 -3.13 9.87 7.25
C GLU A 239 -3.92 9.17 6.14
N ILE A 240 -3.31 8.17 5.47
CA ILE A 240 -3.97 7.38 4.43
C ILE A 240 -5.15 6.60 5.00
N THR A 241 -4.99 6.03 6.20
CA THR A 241 -6.09 5.36 6.91
C THR A 241 -7.25 6.31 7.14
N ASN A 242 -7.00 7.52 7.64
CA ASN A 242 -8.07 8.49 7.90
C ASN A 242 -8.77 8.97 6.63
N VAL A 243 -8.03 9.18 5.53
CA VAL A 243 -8.64 9.50 4.22
C VAL A 243 -9.57 8.37 3.76
N LEU A 244 -9.17 7.11 3.92
CA LEU A 244 -10.02 5.97 3.58
C LEU A 244 -11.21 5.85 4.55
N ARG A 245 -11.01 6.01 5.86
CA ARG A 245 -12.10 5.96 6.85
C ARG A 245 -13.20 6.95 6.51
N GLU A 246 -12.86 8.22 6.27
CA GLU A 246 -13.83 9.25 5.90
C GLU A 246 -14.55 8.88 4.59
N ARG A 247 -13.81 8.41 3.58
CA ARG A 247 -14.36 7.98 2.29
C ARG A 247 -15.40 6.86 2.41
N TYR A 248 -15.20 5.95 3.35
CA TYR A 248 -16.12 4.83 3.62
C TYR A 248 -17.08 5.12 4.79
N GLY A 249 -17.20 6.38 5.23
CA GLY A 249 -18.19 6.82 6.21
C GLY A 249 -17.89 6.39 7.65
N ALA A 250 -16.62 6.24 8.00
CA ALA A 250 -16.11 6.12 9.36
C ALA A 250 -15.37 7.41 9.77
N GLU A 251 -15.49 7.80 11.03
CA GLU A 251 -14.80 8.98 11.56
C GLU A 251 -13.27 8.76 11.58
N PRO A 252 -12.46 9.80 11.35
CA PRO A 252 -11.02 9.74 11.56
C PRO A 252 -10.68 9.29 12.98
N VAL A 253 -9.62 8.51 13.10
CA VAL A 253 -9.02 8.15 14.39
C VAL A 253 -7.90 9.13 14.74
N ALA A 254 -7.80 9.46 16.02
CA ALA A 254 -6.71 10.29 16.53
C ALA A 254 -5.45 9.45 16.78
N ASP A 255 -4.29 10.03 16.55
CA ASP A 255 -3.02 9.41 16.91
C ASP A 255 -2.89 9.25 18.44
N GLU A 256 -2.39 8.10 18.89
CA GLU A 256 -2.15 7.79 20.29
C GLU A 256 -0.76 7.19 20.46
N GLN A 257 0.11 7.94 21.13
CA GLN A 257 1.55 7.66 21.19
C GLN A 257 1.93 6.42 22.00
N ASN A 258 1.15 6.02 23.02
CA ASN A 258 1.39 4.78 23.74
C ASN A 258 0.93 3.56 22.91
N VAL A 259 -0.17 3.68 22.16
CA VAL A 259 -0.59 2.67 21.19
C VAL A 259 0.45 2.53 20.07
N ALA A 260 1.00 3.64 19.58
CA ALA A 260 2.06 3.65 18.56
C ALA A 260 3.34 2.97 19.04
N LYS A 261 3.76 3.21 20.30
CA LYS A 261 4.90 2.49 20.91
C LYS A 261 4.67 0.98 20.96
N VAL A 262 3.46 0.53 21.29
CA VAL A 262 3.11 -0.89 21.29
C VAL A 262 3.16 -1.47 19.89
N ALA A 263 2.60 -0.77 18.89
CA ALA A 263 2.65 -1.17 17.49
C ALA A 263 4.11 -1.27 16.98
N TYR A 264 4.95 -0.28 17.31
CA TYR A 264 6.35 -0.26 16.91
C TYR A 264 7.12 -1.42 17.55
N GLY A 265 6.90 -1.68 18.84
CA GLY A 265 7.50 -2.81 19.54
C GLY A 265 7.15 -4.15 18.88
N HIS A 266 5.91 -4.31 18.41
CA HIS A 266 5.50 -5.52 17.70
C HIS A 266 6.15 -5.66 16.32
N SER A 267 6.28 -4.57 15.56
CA SER A 267 7.02 -4.56 14.29
C SER A 267 8.50 -4.92 14.46
N VAL A 268 9.15 -4.43 15.52
CA VAL A 268 10.52 -4.81 15.89
C VAL A 268 10.59 -6.28 16.27
N ASP A 269 9.68 -6.76 17.12
CA ASP A 269 9.65 -8.15 17.57
C ASP A 269 9.48 -9.14 16.40
N MET A 270 8.53 -8.90 15.50
CA MET A 270 8.35 -9.69 14.28
C MET A 270 9.63 -9.74 13.42
N ALA A 271 10.29 -8.59 13.27
CA ALA A 271 11.49 -8.48 12.45
C ALA A 271 12.71 -9.20 13.07
N GLU A 272 12.96 -9.01 14.36
CA GLU A 272 14.12 -9.58 15.06
C GLU A 272 13.96 -11.09 15.28
N ASN A 273 12.75 -11.55 15.61
CA ASN A 273 12.45 -12.95 15.88
C ASN A 273 11.96 -13.73 14.65
N LYS A 274 11.95 -13.11 13.46
CA LYS A 274 11.68 -13.74 12.16
C LYS A 274 10.36 -14.51 12.11
N TYR A 275 9.32 -13.90 12.66
CA TYR A 275 7.96 -14.42 12.57
C TYR A 275 7.02 -13.32 12.07
N PHE A 276 5.83 -13.72 11.62
CA PHE A 276 4.82 -12.77 11.19
C PHE A 276 3.44 -13.26 11.67
N SER A 277 2.98 -12.70 12.78
CA SER A 277 1.75 -13.12 13.48
C SER A 277 1.25 -12.00 14.39
N HIS A 278 -0.06 -12.00 14.65
CA HIS A 278 -0.66 -11.15 15.68
C HIS A 278 -0.25 -11.53 17.11
N ASP A 279 0.13 -12.79 17.34
CA ASP A 279 0.61 -13.24 18.64
C ASP A 279 2.13 -13.30 18.65
N SER A 280 2.72 -12.58 19.60
CA SER A 280 4.14 -12.68 19.89
C SER A 280 4.41 -13.94 20.71
N PRO A 281 5.39 -14.78 20.33
CA PRO A 281 5.86 -15.89 21.16
C PRO A 281 6.38 -15.45 22.53
N THR A 282 6.81 -14.19 22.66
CA THR A 282 7.42 -13.62 23.87
C THR A 282 6.45 -12.71 24.64
N TYR A 283 5.74 -11.84 23.92
CA TYR A 283 4.91 -10.77 24.50
C TYR A 283 3.41 -11.04 24.42
N GLY A 284 3.01 -12.22 23.91
CA GLY A 284 1.61 -12.64 23.85
C GLY A 284 0.77 -11.88 22.82
N SER A 285 -0.53 -11.80 23.11
CA SER A 285 -1.54 -11.20 22.22
C SER A 285 -1.46 -9.67 22.19
N LEU A 286 -2.18 -9.03 21.26
CA LEU A 286 -2.35 -7.58 21.26
C LEU A 286 -2.80 -7.04 22.63
N GLY A 287 -3.71 -7.76 23.30
CA GLY A 287 -4.23 -7.33 24.59
C GLY A 287 -3.16 -7.33 25.69
N ASP A 288 -2.27 -8.32 25.67
CA ASP A 288 -1.12 -8.40 26.59
C ASP A 288 -0.13 -7.26 26.31
N ARG A 289 0.21 -7.04 25.03
CA ARG A 289 1.12 -5.94 24.63
C ARG A 289 0.56 -4.55 24.97
N LEU A 290 -0.74 -4.32 24.77
CA LEU A 290 -1.39 -3.06 25.15
C LEU A 290 -1.43 -2.87 26.68
N LYS A 291 -1.67 -3.94 27.44
CA LYS A 291 -1.63 -3.91 28.90
C LYS A 291 -0.23 -3.56 29.41
N ASP A 292 0.80 -4.20 28.89
CA ASP A 292 2.20 -3.92 29.24
C ASP A 292 2.61 -2.49 28.83
N GLY A 293 2.06 -1.99 27.73
CA GLY A 293 2.17 -0.59 27.30
C GLY A 293 1.36 0.42 28.12
N ASN A 294 0.66 -0.01 29.18
CA ASN A 294 -0.25 0.80 30.00
C ASN A 294 -1.34 1.53 29.18
N VAL A 295 -1.84 0.89 28.12
CA VAL A 295 -2.94 1.42 27.30
C VAL A 295 -4.27 0.94 27.87
N ASN A 296 -5.09 1.88 28.35
CA ASN A 296 -6.49 1.60 28.71
C ASN A 296 -7.37 1.66 27.46
N TYR A 297 -8.21 0.65 27.28
CA TYR A 297 -9.16 0.55 26.16
C TYR A 297 -10.35 -0.34 26.51
N THR A 298 -11.47 -0.17 25.80
CA THR A 298 -12.65 -1.04 25.89
C THR A 298 -12.76 -1.99 24.70
N LYS A 299 -12.14 -1.63 23.57
CA LYS A 299 -12.02 -2.46 22.36
C LYS A 299 -10.69 -2.17 21.68
N ALA A 300 -10.06 -3.18 21.09
CA ALA A 300 -8.84 -3.04 20.32
C ALA A 300 -8.92 -3.85 19.01
N GLY A 301 -8.07 -3.52 18.05
CA GLY A 301 -7.88 -4.25 16.80
C GLY A 301 -6.48 -4.01 16.25
N GLU A 302 -5.96 -4.95 15.47
CA GLU A 302 -4.61 -4.87 14.91
C GLU A 302 -4.62 -5.26 13.44
N ASN A 303 -3.89 -4.49 12.64
CA ASN A 303 -3.51 -4.85 11.29
C ASN A 303 -1.98 -4.95 11.23
N ILE A 304 -1.46 -6.02 10.60
CA ILE A 304 -0.03 -6.18 10.34
C ILE A 304 0.22 -6.41 8.86
N ALA A 305 1.29 -5.81 8.33
CA ALA A 305 1.72 -5.99 6.95
C ALA A 305 3.24 -6.16 6.88
N TYR A 306 3.71 -6.99 5.95
CA TYR A 306 5.12 -7.20 5.71
C TYR A 306 5.48 -7.11 4.23
N ASN A 307 6.64 -6.50 3.96
CA ASN A 307 7.32 -6.48 2.66
C ASN A 307 6.68 -5.61 1.57
N TYR A 308 5.75 -4.73 1.96
CA TYR A 308 5.18 -3.72 1.05
C TYR A 308 6.21 -2.67 0.62
N ILE A 309 5.91 -1.98 -0.50
CA ILE A 309 6.80 -0.96 -1.05
C ILE A 309 6.74 0.35 -0.25
N ASP A 310 5.60 0.69 0.34
CA ASP A 310 5.45 1.85 1.22
C ASP A 310 4.13 1.78 2.01
N ALA A 311 3.88 2.81 2.83
CA ALA A 311 2.67 2.96 3.64
C ALA A 311 1.39 2.89 2.80
N GLY A 312 1.35 3.58 1.67
CA GLY A 312 0.19 3.56 0.77
C GLY A 312 -0.12 2.16 0.25
N ALA A 313 0.91 1.41 -0.16
CA ALA A 313 0.70 0.03 -0.59
C ALA A 313 0.26 -0.90 0.56
N ALA A 314 0.81 -0.73 1.77
CA ALA A 314 0.41 -1.52 2.94
C ALA A 314 -1.07 -1.29 3.31
N VAL A 315 -1.50 -0.02 3.34
CA VAL A 315 -2.90 0.32 3.67
C VAL A 315 -3.87 -0.16 2.58
N GLU A 316 -3.51 -0.06 1.30
CA GLU A 316 -4.31 -0.64 0.20
C GLU A 316 -4.40 -2.18 0.29
N GLY A 317 -3.33 -2.84 0.77
CA GLY A 317 -3.34 -4.27 1.11
C GLY A 317 -4.37 -4.60 2.19
N TRP A 318 -4.30 -3.90 3.33
CA TRP A 318 -5.28 -4.06 4.41
C TRP A 318 -6.71 -3.78 3.96
N LEU A 319 -6.94 -2.74 3.15
CA LEU A 319 -8.26 -2.41 2.62
C LEU A 319 -8.90 -3.54 1.81
N ASN A 320 -8.07 -4.33 1.12
CA ASN A 320 -8.45 -5.44 0.25
C ASN A 320 -8.44 -6.81 0.96
N SER A 321 -8.22 -6.83 2.26
CA SER A 321 -8.16 -8.05 3.08
C SER A 321 -9.33 -8.02 4.06
N PRO A 322 -10.34 -8.92 3.96
CA PRO A 322 -11.60 -8.79 4.70
C PRO A 322 -11.44 -8.61 6.22
N GLY A 323 -10.51 -9.34 6.84
CA GLY A 323 -10.20 -9.22 8.27
C GLY A 323 -9.63 -7.85 8.62
N HIS A 324 -8.62 -7.40 7.88
CA HIS A 324 -7.98 -6.09 8.10
C HIS A 324 -8.89 -4.91 7.78
N ARG A 325 -9.68 -5.01 6.70
CA ARG A 325 -10.66 -4.01 6.30
C ARG A 325 -11.67 -3.74 7.41
N LYS A 326 -12.11 -4.80 8.11
CA LYS A 326 -13.02 -4.65 9.25
C LYS A 326 -12.42 -3.74 10.32
N ASN A 327 -11.13 -3.90 10.65
CA ASN A 327 -10.47 -3.02 11.60
C ASN A 327 -10.34 -1.59 11.05
N LEU A 328 -9.90 -1.46 9.80
CA LEU A 328 -9.69 -0.17 9.12
C LEU A 328 -10.97 0.68 9.11
N LEU A 329 -12.13 0.05 8.88
CA LEU A 329 -13.43 0.72 8.72
C LEU A 329 -14.37 0.59 9.93
N GLU A 330 -13.90 0.01 11.04
CA GLU A 330 -14.70 -0.09 12.26
C GLU A 330 -14.98 1.30 12.83
N LYS A 331 -16.26 1.61 13.00
CA LYS A 331 -16.76 2.94 13.38
C LYS A 331 -16.56 3.25 14.86
N THR A 332 -16.41 2.22 15.70
CA THR A 332 -16.25 2.42 17.15
C THR A 332 -14.85 2.84 17.57
N TYR A 333 -13.83 2.65 16.73
CA TYR A 333 -12.47 3.06 17.08
C TYR A 333 -12.33 4.58 17.07
N THR A 334 -11.65 5.12 18.07
CA THR A 334 -11.44 6.57 18.25
C THR A 334 -9.96 6.95 18.21
N TYR A 335 -9.07 5.98 18.46
CA TYR A 335 -7.63 6.18 18.45
C TYR A 335 -6.92 5.09 17.65
N MET A 336 -5.74 5.44 17.15
CA MET A 336 -4.83 4.54 16.46
C MET A 336 -3.38 4.86 16.80
N GLY A 337 -2.53 3.85 16.80
CA GLY A 337 -1.09 4.01 16.74
C GLY A 337 -0.52 3.20 15.58
N SER A 338 0.32 3.83 14.75
CA SER A 338 1.14 3.14 13.76
C SER A 338 2.53 2.90 14.33
N GLY A 339 3.13 1.77 13.99
CA GLY A 339 4.52 1.49 14.28
C GLY A 339 5.18 0.68 13.18
N THR A 340 6.19 1.28 12.56
CA THR A 340 6.89 0.70 11.43
C THR A 340 8.32 0.38 11.83
N PHE A 341 8.80 -0.79 11.42
CA PHE A 341 10.22 -1.13 11.48
C PHE A 341 10.66 -1.72 10.14
N ARG A 342 11.36 -0.90 9.36
CA ARG A 342 11.78 -1.18 7.98
C ARG A 342 10.60 -1.48 7.05
N LYS A 343 10.25 -2.75 6.92
CA LYS A 343 9.16 -3.24 6.06
C LYS A 343 8.06 -3.99 6.84
N TYR A 344 8.12 -3.95 8.16
CA TYR A 344 7.07 -4.44 9.05
C TYR A 344 6.22 -3.24 9.46
N TYR A 345 4.93 -3.30 9.15
CA TYR A 345 3.96 -2.27 9.48
C TYR A 345 2.96 -2.87 10.48
N THR A 346 2.72 -2.17 11.58
CA THR A 346 1.68 -2.53 12.54
C THR A 346 0.79 -1.32 12.77
N GLN A 347 -0.52 -1.53 12.69
CA GLN A 347 -1.55 -0.53 12.97
C GLN A 347 -2.45 -1.09 14.09
N ASN A 348 -2.40 -0.43 15.25
CA ASN A 348 -3.24 -0.78 16.39
C ASN A 348 -4.33 0.27 16.57
N PHE A 349 -5.58 -0.19 16.66
CA PHE A 349 -6.75 0.65 16.92
C PHE A 349 -7.27 0.41 18.33
N VAL A 350 -7.76 1.47 18.98
CA VAL A 350 -8.43 1.36 20.28
C VAL A 350 -9.66 2.28 20.39
N THR A 351 -10.64 1.84 21.19
CA THR A 351 -11.71 2.68 21.74
C THR A 351 -11.38 2.96 23.21
N LYS A 352 -11.44 4.22 23.63
CA LYS A 352 -11.25 4.61 25.04
C LYS A 352 -12.56 4.96 25.71
#